data_AF-A0A135YRH7-F1
#
_entry.id   AF-A0A135YRH7-F1
#
_cell.length_a   1.000
_cell.length_b   1.000
_cell.length_c   1.000
_cell.angle_alpha   90.00
_cell.angle_beta   90.00
_cell.angle_gamma   90.00
#
_symmetry.space_group_name_H-M   'P 1'
#
loop_
_entity.id
_entity.type
_entity.pdbx_description
1 polymer ?
#
loop_
_entity_poly.entity_id
_entity_poly.type
_entity_poly.pdbx_seq_one_letter_code
_entity_poly.pdbx_strand_id
1 'polypeptide(L)'
;MKQRIKERESNLKVWTMTATAAVIVLGIFALSRIPKNDELNEIRSEIQTVNKQIDQERDSQIKNSAYKQKFDVVGAEKEAQARFLKVIPNIYTKRKLSNQAKEFDAWKKILPGRAGEKFIRYYGDSMGYLKNKSTMIYFGNLTNVNHTKVTVIDVAISKNKKEITNGWEFDYNLRTQKINSFKEISIEGN
;
A
#
# COMPACT_ATOMS: atom_id res chain seq x y z
N MET A 1 8.98 15.68 -20.29
CA MET A 1 9.80 15.49 -19.07
C MET A 1 9.06 14.75 -17.96
N LYS A 2 7.89 15.22 -17.50
CA LYS A 2 7.08 14.55 -16.44
C LYS A 2 6.70 13.09 -16.75
N GLN A 3 6.44 12.76 -18.01
CA GLN A 3 6.05 11.40 -18.42
C GLN A 3 7.20 10.39 -18.34
N ARG A 4 8.41 10.79 -18.76
CA ARG A 4 9.62 9.96 -18.62
C ARG A 4 10.01 9.69 -17.16
N ILE A 5 9.75 10.65 -16.26
CA ILE A 5 10.01 10.47 -14.82
C ILE A 5 9.05 9.43 -14.23
N LYS A 6 7.77 9.48 -14.60
CA LYS A 6 6.74 8.51 -14.17
C LYS A 6 7.03 7.09 -14.66
N GLU A 7 7.40 6.95 -15.94
CA GLU A 7 7.83 5.66 -16.50
C GLU A 7 9.07 5.13 -15.78
N ARG A 8 10.02 6.00 -15.43
CA ARG A 8 11.24 5.62 -14.70
C ARG A 8 10.95 5.17 -13.27
N GLU A 9 10.06 5.85 -12.53
CA GLU A 9 9.65 5.45 -11.17
C GLU A 9 8.87 4.12 -11.17
N SER A 10 7.95 3.93 -12.12
CA SER A 10 7.20 2.67 -12.28
C SER A 10 8.13 1.52 -12.64
N ASN A 11 9.06 1.75 -13.58
CA ASN A 11 10.09 0.77 -13.91
C ASN A 11 10.95 0.46 -12.69
N LEU A 12 11.36 1.46 -11.91
CA LEU A 12 12.17 1.26 -10.70
C LEU A 12 11.45 0.35 -9.68
N LYS A 13 10.16 0.55 -9.41
CA LYS A 13 9.36 -0.30 -8.50
C LYS A 13 9.26 -1.74 -9.01
N VAL A 14 8.98 -1.92 -10.31
CA VAL A 14 8.97 -3.24 -10.97
C VAL A 14 10.34 -3.91 -10.86
N TRP A 15 11.43 -3.16 -11.07
CA TRP A 15 12.82 -3.60 -10.89
C TRP A 15 13.15 -3.98 -9.43
N THR A 16 12.61 -3.25 -8.44
CA THR A 16 12.88 -3.51 -7.02
C THR A 16 12.18 -4.79 -6.54
N MET A 17 10.95 -5.03 -7.00
CA MET A 17 10.20 -6.26 -6.70
C MET A 17 10.82 -7.49 -7.38
N THR A 18 11.32 -7.36 -8.62
CA THR A 18 12.02 -8.44 -9.34
C THR A 18 13.42 -8.73 -8.77
N ALA A 19 14.15 -7.71 -8.29
CA ALA A 19 15.44 -7.89 -7.64
C ALA A 19 15.33 -8.66 -6.30
N THR A 20 14.22 -8.51 -5.56
CA THR A 20 14.02 -9.22 -4.28
C THR A 20 13.83 -10.72 -4.49
N ALA A 21 13.17 -11.13 -5.59
CA ALA A 21 13.06 -12.53 -5.99
C ALA A 21 14.40 -13.14 -6.40
N ALA A 22 15.27 -12.38 -7.10
CA ALA A 22 16.60 -12.86 -7.53
C ALA A 22 17.59 -13.04 -6.35
N VAL A 23 17.51 -12.20 -5.32
CA VAL A 23 18.39 -12.28 -4.13
C VAL A 23 18.08 -13.50 -3.26
N ILE A 24 16.82 -13.91 -3.16
CA ILE A 24 16.41 -15.10 -2.40
C ILE A 24 16.95 -16.38 -3.07
N VAL A 25 16.96 -16.45 -4.40
CA VAL A 25 17.46 -17.61 -5.15
C VAL A 25 18.98 -17.71 -5.07
N LEU A 26 19.71 -16.59 -5.15
CA LEU A 26 21.18 -16.59 -5.04
C LEU A 26 21.66 -16.86 -3.59
N GLY A 27 20.87 -16.50 -2.57
CA GLY A 27 21.19 -16.74 -1.17
C GLY A 27 21.21 -18.22 -0.77
N ILE A 28 20.46 -19.08 -1.47
CA ILE A 28 20.40 -20.53 -1.18
C ILE A 28 21.67 -21.25 -1.66
N PHE A 29 22.35 -20.76 -2.71
CA PHE A 29 23.56 -21.41 -3.26
C PHE A 29 24.87 -21.04 -2.54
N ALA A 30 24.90 -19.96 -1.76
CA ALA A 30 26.13 -19.50 -1.11
C ALA A 30 26.54 -20.32 0.13
N LEU A 31 25.71 -21.26 0.62
CA LEU A 31 25.94 -21.96 1.88
C LEU A 31 26.36 -23.44 1.77
N SER A 32 26.59 -23.99 0.58
CA SER A 32 26.99 -25.41 0.46
C SER A 32 27.91 -25.71 -0.72
N ARG A 33 29.22 -25.68 -0.42
CA ARG A 33 30.37 -26.27 -1.16
C ARG A 33 30.77 -25.63 -2.49
N ILE A 34 32.08 -25.70 -2.75
CA ILE A 34 32.73 -25.34 -4.03
C ILE A 34 32.30 -26.38 -5.08
N PRO A 35 31.59 -25.99 -6.15
CA PRO A 35 31.04 -26.96 -7.11
C PRO A 35 32.11 -27.50 -8.07
N LYS A 36 32.01 -28.79 -8.41
CA LYS A 36 32.80 -29.44 -9.46
C LYS A 36 32.34 -29.00 -10.86
N ASN A 37 33.15 -29.21 -11.90
CA ASN A 37 32.87 -28.70 -13.26
C ASN A 37 31.52 -29.15 -13.87
N ASP A 38 31.02 -30.34 -13.52
CA ASP A 38 29.72 -30.82 -13.99
C ASP A 38 28.56 -30.13 -13.25
N GLU A 39 28.72 -29.88 -11.95
CA GLU A 39 27.80 -29.08 -11.12
C GLU A 39 27.77 -27.62 -11.60
N LEU A 40 28.88 -27.09 -12.12
CA LEU A 40 28.93 -25.74 -12.72
C LEU A 40 28.08 -25.63 -14.01
N ASN A 41 27.98 -26.69 -14.80
CA ASN A 41 27.14 -26.71 -16.00
C ASN A 41 25.65 -26.83 -15.63
N GLU A 42 25.34 -27.63 -14.61
CA GLU A 42 24.00 -27.74 -14.04
C GLU A 42 23.54 -26.41 -13.43
N ILE A 43 24.40 -25.76 -12.62
CA ILE A 43 24.17 -24.41 -12.08
C ILE A 43 23.96 -23.39 -13.21
N ARG A 44 24.72 -23.45 -14.30
CA ARG A 44 24.52 -22.55 -15.45
C ARG A 44 23.18 -22.78 -16.14
N SER A 45 22.76 -24.03 -16.30
CA SER A 45 21.46 -24.40 -16.88
C SER A 45 20.30 -23.95 -15.98
N GLU A 46 20.44 -24.12 -14.66
CA GLU A 46 19.47 -23.64 -13.67
C GLU A 46 19.39 -22.12 -13.65
N ILE A 47 20.53 -21.40 -13.68
CA ILE A 47 20.56 -19.93 -13.81
C ILE A 47 19.86 -19.49 -15.09
N GLN A 48 20.08 -20.16 -16.23
CA GLN A 48 19.39 -19.84 -17.48
C GLN A 48 17.89 -20.10 -17.40
N THR A 49 17.48 -21.19 -16.75
CA THR A 49 16.07 -21.54 -16.55
C THR A 49 15.37 -20.54 -15.63
N VAL A 50 16.02 -20.18 -14.52
CA VAL A 50 15.56 -19.16 -13.58
C VAL A 50 15.51 -17.80 -14.26
N ASN A 51 16.51 -17.40 -15.04
CA ASN A 51 16.47 -16.15 -15.81
C ASN A 51 15.30 -16.14 -16.79
N LYS A 52 15.03 -17.26 -17.46
CA LYS A 52 13.88 -17.40 -18.36
C LYS A 52 12.55 -17.32 -17.61
N GLN A 53 12.46 -17.91 -16.41
CA GLN A 53 11.29 -17.79 -15.55
C GLN A 53 11.10 -16.36 -15.04
N ILE A 54 12.18 -15.68 -14.62
CA ILE A 54 12.18 -14.27 -14.24
C ILE A 54 11.71 -13.40 -15.40
N ASP A 55 12.22 -13.64 -16.62
CA ASP A 55 11.81 -12.90 -17.82
C ASP A 55 10.35 -13.18 -18.19
N GLN A 56 9.87 -14.42 -18.04
CA GLN A 56 8.46 -14.78 -18.28
C GLN A 56 7.52 -14.18 -17.23
N GLU A 57 7.88 -14.23 -15.95
CA GLU A 57 7.17 -13.61 -14.83
C GLU A 57 7.13 -12.09 -15.02
N ARG A 58 8.27 -11.50 -15.37
CA ARG A 58 8.42 -10.09 -15.73
C ARG A 58 7.52 -9.74 -16.91
N ASP A 59 7.53 -10.51 -18.00
CA ASP A 59 6.71 -10.25 -19.18
C ASP A 59 5.22 -10.46 -18.92
N SER A 60 4.85 -11.43 -18.09
CA SER A 60 3.47 -11.68 -17.66
C SER A 60 2.95 -10.53 -16.79
N GLN A 61 3.73 -10.12 -15.80
CA GLN A 61 3.41 -8.96 -14.97
C GLN A 61 3.38 -7.69 -15.82
N ILE A 62 4.34 -7.48 -16.72
CA ILE A 62 4.35 -6.34 -17.64
C ILE A 62 3.16 -6.39 -18.61
N LYS A 63 2.71 -7.55 -19.12
CA LYS A 63 1.55 -7.68 -20.03
C LYS A 63 0.20 -7.45 -19.35
N ASN A 64 0.06 -7.85 -18.08
CA ASN A 64 -1.21 -7.80 -17.35
C ASN A 64 -1.28 -6.74 -16.23
N SER A 65 -0.23 -5.92 -16.08
CA SER A 65 -0.13 -4.88 -15.06
C SER A 65 -0.97 -3.65 -15.38
N ALA A 66 -1.73 -3.17 -14.40
CA ALA A 66 -2.41 -1.87 -14.45
C ALA A 66 -1.44 -0.68 -14.64
N TYR A 67 -0.14 -0.87 -14.42
CA TYR A 67 0.92 0.11 -14.69
C TYR A 67 1.26 0.25 -16.19
N LYS A 68 0.69 -0.60 -17.07
CA LYS A 68 0.85 -0.52 -18.53
C LYS A 68 -0.14 0.42 -19.22
N GLN A 69 -1.16 0.93 -18.50
CA GLN A 69 -2.14 1.85 -19.08
C GLN A 69 -1.66 3.31 -19.01
N LYS A 70 -2.25 4.19 -19.83
CA LYS A 70 -2.08 5.68 -19.81
C LYS A 70 -2.47 6.35 -18.48
N PHE A 71 -2.51 5.61 -17.37
CA PHE A 71 -2.93 6.03 -16.05
C PHE A 71 -1.72 5.99 -15.10
N ASP A 72 -1.41 7.13 -14.48
CA ASP A 72 -0.30 7.27 -13.55
C ASP A 72 -0.65 6.67 -12.18
N VAL A 73 -0.48 5.35 -12.07
CA VAL A 73 -0.73 4.61 -10.84
C VAL A 73 0.10 5.14 -9.68
N VAL A 74 1.39 5.37 -9.88
CA VAL A 74 2.29 5.82 -8.81
C VAL A 74 1.86 7.18 -8.27
N GLY A 75 1.51 8.12 -9.16
CA GLY A 75 0.91 9.40 -8.78
C GLY A 75 -0.41 9.23 -8.04
N ALA A 76 -1.28 8.33 -8.50
CA ALA A 76 -2.58 8.06 -7.89
C ALA A 76 -2.46 7.41 -6.49
N GLU A 77 -1.48 6.52 -6.26
CA GLU A 77 -1.16 5.96 -4.95
C GLU A 77 -0.64 7.04 -4.00
N LYS A 78 0.30 7.88 -4.46
CA LYS A 78 0.82 9.01 -3.68
C LYS A 78 -0.30 9.97 -3.27
N GLU A 79 -1.22 10.26 -4.18
CA GLU A 79 -2.39 11.10 -3.89
C GLU A 79 -3.33 10.43 -2.87
N ALA A 80 -3.66 9.15 -3.07
CA ALA A 80 -4.49 8.39 -2.15
C ALA A 80 -3.88 8.34 -0.75
N GLN A 81 -2.57 8.08 -0.65
CA GLN A 81 -1.84 8.08 0.60
C GLN A 81 -1.93 9.44 1.30
N ALA A 82 -1.71 10.54 0.57
CA ALA A 82 -1.83 11.88 1.12
C ALA A 82 -3.25 12.19 1.62
N ARG A 83 -4.29 11.71 0.92
CA ARG A 83 -5.70 11.86 1.35
C ARG A 83 -5.97 11.13 2.66
N PHE A 84 -5.55 9.87 2.78
CA PHE A 84 -5.70 9.10 4.01
C PHE A 84 -4.91 9.73 5.17
N LEU A 85 -3.65 10.14 4.96
CA LEU A 85 -2.82 10.81 5.98
C LEU A 85 -3.36 12.18 6.39
N LYS A 86 -4.17 12.84 5.56
CA LYS A 86 -4.80 14.11 5.91
C LYS A 86 -6.04 13.92 6.80
N VAL A 87 -6.68 12.76 6.77
CA VAL A 87 -7.93 12.51 7.50
C VAL A 87 -7.72 11.61 8.71
N ILE A 88 -7.18 10.41 8.53
CA ILE A 88 -7.17 9.37 9.57
C ILE A 88 -6.40 9.80 10.83
N PRO A 89 -5.16 10.34 10.75
CA PRO A 89 -4.46 10.78 11.96
C PRO A 89 -5.24 11.86 12.72
N ASN A 90 -5.93 12.76 12.00
CA ASN A 90 -6.69 13.85 12.58
C ASN A 90 -7.96 13.38 13.29
N ILE A 91 -8.55 12.26 12.88
CA ILE A 91 -9.65 11.61 13.61
C ILE A 91 -9.20 11.28 15.03
N TYR A 92 -7.99 10.74 15.19
CA TYR A 92 -7.46 10.20 16.46
C TYR A 92 -6.63 11.21 17.28
N THR A 93 -7.03 12.48 17.26
CA THR A 93 -6.43 13.53 18.07
C THR A 93 -7.45 14.18 19.01
N LYS A 94 -6.97 14.94 20.00
CA LYS A 94 -7.86 15.72 20.87
C LYS A 94 -8.54 16.85 20.08
N ARG A 95 -9.87 16.82 19.96
CA ARG A 95 -10.66 17.80 19.21
C ARG A 95 -11.65 18.55 20.09
N LYS A 96 -12.08 19.72 19.60
CA LYS A 96 -13.13 20.54 20.22
C LYS A 96 -14.46 20.30 19.49
N LEU A 97 -15.54 20.09 20.25
CA LEU A 97 -16.91 19.89 19.70
C LEU A 97 -17.34 21.00 18.73
N SER A 98 -16.98 22.25 19.02
CA SER A 98 -17.35 23.42 18.20
C SER A 98 -16.85 23.39 16.75
N ASN A 99 -15.83 22.57 16.44
CA ASN A 99 -15.24 22.48 15.11
C ASN A 99 -15.63 21.19 14.36
N GLN A 100 -16.31 20.26 15.03
CA GLN A 100 -16.52 18.90 14.52
C GLN A 100 -17.27 18.85 13.19
N ALA A 101 -18.36 19.61 13.05
CA ALA A 101 -19.14 19.63 11.81
C ALA A 101 -18.31 20.12 10.62
N LYS A 102 -17.54 21.19 10.81
CA LYS A 102 -16.65 21.75 9.78
C LYS A 102 -15.54 20.77 9.38
N GLU A 103 -14.95 20.08 10.35
CA GLU A 103 -13.93 19.06 10.12
C GLU A 103 -14.51 17.87 9.35
N PHE A 104 -15.70 17.39 9.71
CA PHE A 104 -16.35 16.28 9.02
C PHE A 104 -16.64 16.64 7.57
N ASP A 105 -17.15 17.83 7.30
CA ASP A 105 -17.42 18.27 5.93
C ASP A 105 -16.13 18.45 5.13
N ALA A 106 -15.03 18.87 5.75
CA ALA A 106 -13.72 18.89 5.11
C ALA A 106 -13.20 17.48 4.79
N TRP A 107 -13.34 16.54 5.73
CA TRP A 107 -12.90 15.16 5.54
C TRP A 107 -13.69 14.42 4.46
N LYS A 108 -15.01 14.64 4.36
CA LYS A 108 -15.85 14.05 3.31
C LYS A 108 -15.43 14.47 1.91
N LYS A 109 -14.87 15.68 1.77
CA LYS A 109 -14.30 16.15 0.49
C LYS A 109 -12.95 15.47 0.17
N ILE A 110 -12.18 15.09 1.19
CA ILE A 110 -10.86 14.46 1.04
C ILE A 110 -10.98 12.95 0.78
N LEU A 111 -11.88 12.28 1.50
CA LEU A 111 -12.24 10.87 1.33
C LEU A 111 -13.68 10.76 0.79
N PRO A 112 -13.89 11.06 -0.51
CA PRO A 112 -15.22 11.13 -1.09
C PRO A 112 -15.82 9.75 -1.36
N GLY A 113 -17.13 9.76 -1.59
CA GLY A 113 -17.93 8.58 -1.88
C GLY A 113 -18.73 8.11 -0.67
N ARG A 114 -19.82 7.37 -0.92
CA ARG A 114 -20.75 6.92 0.11
C ARG A 114 -20.07 6.11 1.23
N ALA A 115 -19.07 5.30 0.87
CA ALA A 115 -18.30 4.53 1.86
C ALA A 115 -17.34 5.42 2.67
N GLY A 116 -16.73 6.45 2.06
CA GLY A 116 -15.90 7.42 2.78
C GLY A 116 -16.70 8.27 3.76
N GLU A 117 -17.88 8.75 3.36
CA GLU A 117 -18.83 9.43 4.25
C GLU A 117 -19.27 8.54 5.40
N LYS A 118 -19.57 7.26 5.11
CA LYS A 118 -19.93 6.26 6.12
C LYS A 118 -18.76 6.05 7.11
N PHE A 119 -17.54 5.90 6.62
CA PHE A 119 -16.34 5.77 7.45
C PHE A 119 -16.17 6.96 8.40
N ILE A 120 -16.23 8.19 7.86
CA ILE A 120 -16.11 9.42 8.66
C ILE A 120 -17.22 9.51 9.71
N ARG A 121 -18.44 9.10 9.38
CA ARG A 121 -19.54 9.11 10.35
C ARG A 121 -19.32 8.11 11.49
N TYR A 122 -18.80 6.92 11.21
CA TYR A 122 -18.59 5.88 12.23
C TYR A 122 -17.35 6.12 13.08
N TYR A 123 -16.21 6.41 12.45
CA TYR A 123 -14.92 6.51 13.14
C TYR A 123 -14.49 7.95 13.39
N GLY A 124 -15.04 8.91 12.65
CA GLY A 124 -14.66 10.32 12.75
C GLY A 124 -15.02 10.97 14.08
N ASP A 125 -15.91 10.40 14.90
CA ASP A 125 -16.25 10.91 16.23
C ASP A 125 -15.36 10.32 17.35
N SER A 126 -14.05 10.36 17.14
CA SER A 126 -13.08 9.74 18.06
C SER A 126 -12.74 10.70 19.22
N MET A 127 -13.73 11.02 20.06
CA MET A 127 -13.54 11.85 21.26
C MET A 127 -12.76 11.12 22.37
N GLY A 128 -12.41 9.85 22.17
CA GLY A 128 -11.68 9.01 23.13
C GLY A 128 -10.16 9.16 23.14
N TYR A 129 -9.58 10.01 22.28
CA TYR A 129 -8.14 10.01 22.01
C TYR A 129 -7.46 11.35 22.36
N LEU A 130 -6.21 11.27 22.79
CA LEU A 130 -5.35 12.41 23.13
C LEU A 130 -4.53 12.86 21.93
N LYS A 131 -3.88 11.90 21.27
CA LYS A 131 -3.05 12.13 20.10
C LYS A 131 -2.91 10.86 19.26
N ASN A 132 -2.74 11.06 17.96
CA ASN A 132 -2.20 10.05 17.08
C ASN A 132 -0.69 9.89 17.34
N LYS A 133 -0.19 8.66 17.28
CA LYS A 133 1.23 8.30 17.40
C LYS A 133 1.80 7.96 16.03
N SER A 134 1.10 7.17 15.25
CA SER A 134 1.48 6.84 13.88
C SER A 134 0.26 6.42 13.05
N THR A 135 0.36 6.64 11.74
CA THR A 135 -0.59 6.10 10.76
C THR A 135 0.22 5.56 9.60
N MET A 136 0.03 4.29 9.28
CA MET A 136 0.71 3.58 8.21
C MET A 136 -0.30 3.15 7.15
N ILE A 137 0.08 3.26 5.88
CA ILE A 137 -0.78 2.96 4.74
C ILE A 137 -0.04 2.03 3.80
N TYR A 138 -0.69 0.93 3.44
CA TYR A 138 -0.15 -0.11 2.57
C TYR A 138 -1.09 -0.33 1.40
N PHE A 139 -0.54 -0.36 0.19
CA PHE A 139 -1.27 -0.72 -1.02
C PHE A 139 -1.04 -2.20 -1.31
N GLY A 140 -2.12 -2.95 -1.53
CA GLY A 140 -2.05 -4.35 -1.94
C GLY A 140 -1.64 -4.50 -3.41
N ASN A 141 -1.59 -5.76 -3.88
CA ASN A 141 -1.26 -6.06 -5.27
C ASN A 141 -2.24 -5.37 -6.23
N LEU A 142 -1.68 -4.58 -7.15
CA LEU A 142 -2.45 -3.70 -8.00
C LEU A 142 -2.77 -4.35 -9.35
N THR A 143 -3.85 -5.12 -9.38
CA THR A 143 -4.36 -5.77 -10.61
C THR A 143 -5.46 -4.93 -11.27
N ASN A 144 -6.20 -4.12 -10.49
CA ASN A 144 -7.29 -3.28 -10.98
C ASN A 144 -7.30 -1.90 -10.27
N VAL A 145 -7.09 -0.83 -11.04
CA VAL A 145 -7.06 0.55 -10.51
C VAL A 145 -8.40 1.04 -9.96
N ASN A 146 -9.50 0.37 -10.33
CA ASN A 146 -10.82 0.69 -9.80
C ASN A 146 -11.11 -0.03 -8.48
N HIS A 147 -10.34 -1.09 -8.17
CA HIS A 147 -10.49 -1.92 -6.97
C HIS A 147 -9.11 -2.22 -6.37
N THR A 148 -8.50 -1.19 -5.80
CA THR A 148 -7.22 -1.27 -5.12
C THR A 148 -7.44 -1.47 -3.64
N LYS A 149 -6.91 -2.57 -3.10
CA LYS A 149 -6.90 -2.79 -1.66
C LYS A 149 -5.92 -1.83 -0.99
N VAL A 150 -6.40 -1.07 -0.01
CA VAL A 150 -5.57 -0.18 0.82
C VAL A 150 -5.78 -0.55 2.28
N THR A 151 -4.71 -0.94 2.97
CA THR A 151 -4.73 -1.21 4.41
C THR A 151 -4.20 0.00 5.15
N VAL A 152 -4.95 0.48 6.13
CA VAL A 152 -4.53 1.56 7.02
C VAL A 152 -4.45 1.04 8.45
N ILE A 153 -3.33 1.30 9.11
CA ILE A 153 -3.09 0.98 10.52
C ILE A 153 -2.82 2.29 11.25
N ASP A 154 -3.58 2.57 12.29
CA ASP A 154 -3.45 3.76 13.11
C ASP A 154 -3.14 3.37 14.56
N VAL A 155 -2.13 4.00 15.14
CA VAL A 155 -1.79 3.86 16.55
C VAL A 155 -2.03 5.19 17.24
N ALA A 156 -2.88 5.20 18.26
CA ALA A 156 -3.26 6.40 18.98
C ALA A 156 -3.21 6.18 20.50
N ILE A 157 -3.06 7.27 21.23
CA ILE A 157 -3.12 7.26 22.70
C ILE A 157 -4.52 7.68 23.11
N SER A 158 -5.23 6.79 23.81
CA SER A 158 -6.53 7.08 24.40
C SER A 158 -6.44 8.08 25.55
N LYS A 159 -7.57 8.67 25.94
CA LYS A 159 -7.70 9.52 27.15
C LYS A 159 -7.23 8.81 28.43
N ASN A 160 -7.34 7.49 28.47
CA ASN A 160 -6.86 6.65 29.57
C ASN A 160 -5.35 6.37 29.50
N LYS A 161 -4.61 7.08 28.63
CA LYS A 161 -3.17 6.93 28.39
C LYS A 161 -2.74 5.54 27.90
N LYS A 162 -3.68 4.72 27.43
CA LYS A 162 -3.40 3.43 26.78
C LYS A 162 -3.17 3.64 25.28
N GLU A 163 -2.19 2.93 24.75
CA GLU A 163 -2.00 2.79 23.30
C GLU A 163 -3.10 1.89 22.74
N ILE A 164 -3.72 2.33 21.64
CA ILE A 164 -4.77 1.60 20.92
C ILE A 164 -4.35 1.55 19.46
N THR A 165 -4.38 0.34 18.90
CA THR A 165 -4.16 0.10 17.48
C THR A 165 -5.49 -0.13 16.80
N ASN A 166 -5.77 0.62 15.74
CA ASN A 166 -6.94 0.46 14.91
C ASN A 166 -6.50 0.09 13.49
N GLY A 167 -7.27 -0.75 12.80
CA GLY A 167 -6.94 -1.21 11.46
C GLY A 167 -8.17 -1.19 10.55
N TRP A 168 -7.97 -0.80 9.29
CA TRP A 168 -9.00 -0.89 8.25
C TRP A 168 -8.44 -1.38 6.93
N GLU A 169 -9.26 -2.13 6.21
CA GLU A 169 -9.05 -2.47 4.81
C GLU A 169 -10.09 -1.72 3.96
N PHE A 170 -9.62 -0.95 2.99
CA PHE A 170 -10.43 -0.21 2.04
C PHE A 170 -10.34 -0.84 0.65
N ASP A 171 -11.48 -0.99 -0.02
CA ASP A 171 -11.53 -1.12 -1.47
C ASP A 171 -11.58 0.30 -2.06
N TYR A 172 -10.52 0.70 -2.75
CA TYR A 172 -10.30 2.06 -3.22
C TYR A 172 -10.19 2.13 -4.74
N ASN A 173 -10.87 3.11 -5.33
CA ASN A 173 -10.77 3.42 -6.73
C ASN A 173 -9.71 4.51 -6.95
N LEU A 174 -8.50 4.12 -7.35
CA LEU A 174 -7.39 5.06 -7.64
C LEU A 174 -7.72 6.02 -8.79
N ARG A 175 -8.56 5.62 -9.75
CA ARG A 175 -8.90 6.46 -10.90
C ARG A 175 -9.78 7.64 -10.52
N THR A 176 -10.74 7.42 -9.65
CA THR A 176 -11.72 8.43 -9.20
C THR A 176 -11.40 9.00 -7.82
N GLN A 177 -10.41 8.43 -7.13
CA GLN A 177 -10.01 8.77 -5.77
C GLN A 177 -11.16 8.66 -4.77
N LYS A 178 -11.93 7.57 -4.88
CA LYS A 178 -13.12 7.29 -4.05
C LYS A 178 -12.97 5.95 -3.33
N ILE A 179 -13.53 5.88 -2.12
CA ILE A 179 -13.68 4.63 -1.39
C ILE A 179 -14.93 3.91 -1.92
N ASN A 180 -14.75 2.69 -2.40
CA ASN A 180 -15.85 1.81 -2.82
C ASN A 180 -16.50 1.14 -1.60
N SER A 181 -15.67 0.56 -0.72
CA SER A 181 -16.09 -0.08 0.53
C SER A 181 -14.95 -0.08 1.54
N PHE A 182 -15.27 -0.38 2.80
CA PHE A 182 -14.27 -0.56 3.85
C PHE A 182 -14.76 -1.59 4.88
N LYS A 183 -13.81 -2.18 5.60
CA LYS A 183 -14.06 -2.97 6.81
C LYS A 183 -12.97 -2.69 7.84
N GLU A 184 -13.35 -2.79 9.10
CA GLU A 184 -12.38 -2.85 10.20
C GLU A 184 -11.69 -4.21 10.21
N ILE A 185 -10.41 -4.23 10.57
CA ILE A 185 -9.63 -5.44 10.76
C ILE A 185 -9.11 -5.46 12.19
N SER A 186 -9.20 -6.62 12.85
CA SER A 186 -8.60 -6.81 14.16
C SER A 186 -7.09 -6.87 14.00
N ILE A 187 -6.38 -6.06 14.79
CA ILE A 187 -4.93 -6.14 14.93
C ILE A 187 -4.71 -6.54 16.38
N GLU A 188 -4.82 -7.83 16.66
CA GLU A 188 -4.42 -8.37 17.96
C GLU A 188 -2.91 -8.20 18.10
N GLY A 189 -2.49 -7.48 19.13
CA GLY A 189 -1.09 -7.47 19.53
C GLY A 189 -0.77 -8.81 20.18
N ASN A 190 0.12 -9.58 19.55
CA ASN A 190 0.82 -10.67 20.24
C ASN A 190 1.71 -10.09 21.36
#